data_AF-A0A946WGC3-F1
#
_entry.id   AF-A0A946WGC3-F1
#
_cell.length_a   1.000
_cell.length_b   1.000
_cell.length_c   1.000
_cell.angle_alpha   90.00
_cell.angle_beta   90.00
_cell.angle_gamma   90.00
#
_symmetry.space_group_name_H-M   'P 1'
#
loop_
_entity.id
_entity.type
_entity.pdbx_description
1 polymer ?
#
loop_
_entity_poly.entity_id
_entity_poly.type
_entity_poly.pdbx_seq_one_letter_code
_entity_poly.pdbx_strand_id
1 'polypeptide(L)'
;MNPIQIEKFIEGIPKAELHLHIEGTFEPELMFEIAHRNNIPISYDSVDELKKAYSFNNLQGFLDIYYAGASVLLHVQDFYDLTWAYLMK
;
A
#
# COMPACT_ATOMS: atom_id res chain seq x y z
N MET A 1 23.60 21.68 2.04
CA MET A 1 23.91 20.24 1.86
C MET A 1 23.38 19.81 0.51
N ASN A 2 24.10 18.96 -0.21
CA ASN A 2 23.59 18.36 -1.45
C ASN A 2 22.32 17.52 -1.11
N PRO A 3 21.21 17.61 -1.87
CA PRO A 3 20.00 16.80 -1.66
C PRO A 3 20.28 15.30 -1.46
N ILE A 4 21.22 14.75 -2.23
CA ILE A 4 21.62 13.33 -2.13
C ILE A 4 22.27 13.01 -0.77
N GLN A 5 22.93 13.99 -0.14
CA GLN A 5 23.56 13.82 1.16
C GLN A 5 22.54 13.83 2.30
N ILE A 6 21.44 14.59 2.17
CA ILE A 6 20.42 14.64 3.22
C ILE A 6 19.51 13.41 3.18
N GLU A 7 19.18 12.89 2.00
CA GLU A 7 18.41 11.63 1.83
C GLU A 7 19.11 10.45 2.51
N LYS A 8 20.38 10.21 2.18
CA LYS A 8 21.20 9.15 2.79
C LYS A 8 21.33 9.29 4.30
N PHE A 9 21.43 10.52 4.78
CA PHE A 9 21.47 10.80 6.20
C PHE A 9 20.15 10.41 6.88
N ILE A 10 19.00 10.81 6.31
CA ILE A 10 17.66 10.47 6.83
C ILE A 10 17.41 8.96 6.81
N GLU A 11 17.77 8.28 5.72
CA GLU A 11 17.63 6.83 5.59
C GLU A 11 18.40 6.08 6.69
N GLY A 12 19.63 6.50 7.00
CA GLY A 12 20.48 5.86 8.01
C GLY A 12 20.07 6.07 9.48
N ILE A 13 19.08 6.92 9.76
CA ILE A 13 18.60 7.13 11.14
C ILE A 13 17.82 5.89 11.61
N PRO A 14 18.07 5.33 12.81
CA PRO A 14 17.20 4.33 13.42
C PRO A 14 15.84 4.95 13.76
N LYS A 15 14.74 4.34 13.30
CA LYS A 15 13.38 4.87 13.44
C LYS A 15 12.49 3.87 14.15
N ALA A 16 11.51 4.38 14.90
CA ALA A 16 10.36 3.62 15.36
C ALA A 16 9.12 4.26 14.73
N GLU A 17 8.32 3.46 14.02
CA GLU A 17 7.06 3.91 13.43
C GLU A 17 5.91 3.53 14.38
N LEU A 18 5.24 4.54 14.94
CA LEU A 18 4.25 4.37 16.01
C LEU A 18 2.81 4.60 15.53
N HIS A 19 2.63 5.11 14.31
CA HIS A 19 1.34 5.30 13.68
C HIS A 19 1.44 4.79 12.25
N LEU A 20 0.93 3.60 12.02
CA LEU A 20 0.79 3.00 10.70
C LEU A 20 -0.45 2.12 10.68
N HIS A 21 -1.16 2.13 9.55
CA HIS A 21 -2.22 1.20 9.24
C HIS A 21 -1.65 0.17 8.27
N ILE A 22 -1.67 -1.12 8.59
CA ILE A 22 -1.07 -2.17 7.75
C ILE A 22 -1.78 -2.25 6.40
N GLU A 23 -3.09 -2.08 6.37
CA GLU A 23 -3.85 -2.00 5.13
C GLU A 23 -3.51 -0.73 4.33
N GLY A 24 -2.90 0.27 4.97
CA GLY A 24 -2.36 1.47 4.32
C GLY A 24 -1.01 1.25 3.65
N THR A 25 -0.34 0.12 3.88
CA THR A 25 0.92 -0.25 3.19
C THR A 25 0.67 -1.05 1.91
N PHE A 26 -0.59 -1.17 1.51
CA PHE A 26 -1.03 -2.05 0.44
C PHE A 26 -0.70 -1.45 -0.93
N GLU A 27 0.48 -1.78 -1.46
CA GLU A 27 0.91 -1.30 -2.76
C GLU A 27 0.00 -1.85 -3.89
N PRO A 28 -0.31 -1.05 -4.93
CA PRO A 28 -1.15 -1.46 -6.06
C PRO A 28 -0.76 -2.80 -6.69
N GLU A 29 0.53 -3.08 -6.85
CA GLU A 29 1.02 -4.34 -7.41
C GLU A 29 0.58 -5.56 -6.60
N LEU A 30 0.75 -5.49 -5.28
CA LEU A 30 0.34 -6.57 -4.37
C LEU A 30 -1.19 -6.69 -4.32
N MET A 31 -1.90 -5.58 -4.40
CA MET A 31 -3.38 -5.58 -4.44
C MET A 31 -3.90 -6.36 -5.66
N PHE A 32 -3.34 -6.11 -6.84
CA PHE A 32 -3.69 -6.85 -8.05
C PHE A 32 -3.31 -8.33 -7.95
N GLU A 33 -2.15 -8.66 -7.38
CA GLU A 33 -1.73 -10.05 -7.18
C GLU A 33 -2.71 -10.82 -6.28
N ILE A 34 -3.04 -10.25 -5.12
CA ILE A 34 -3.97 -10.87 -4.16
C ILE A 34 -5.37 -10.96 -4.74
N ALA A 35 -5.86 -9.91 -5.40
CA ALA A 35 -7.18 -9.93 -6.02
C ALA A 35 -7.29 -10.99 -7.12
N HIS A 36 -6.27 -11.12 -7.96
CA HIS A 36 -6.18 -12.18 -8.96
C HIS A 36 -6.18 -13.56 -8.31
N ARG A 37 -5.36 -13.76 -7.26
CA ARG A 37 -5.31 -15.01 -6.49
C ARG A 37 -6.68 -15.40 -5.91
N ASN A 38 -7.44 -14.41 -5.44
CA ASN A 38 -8.74 -14.60 -4.80
C ASN A 38 -9.93 -14.53 -5.77
N ASN A 39 -9.70 -14.33 -7.07
CA ASN A 39 -10.73 -14.11 -8.08
C ASN A 39 -11.70 -12.96 -7.75
N ILE A 40 -11.20 -11.89 -7.12
CA ILE A 40 -11.97 -10.70 -6.81
C ILE A 40 -11.73 -9.65 -7.91
N PRO A 41 -12.78 -9.15 -8.58
CA PRO A 41 -12.61 -8.09 -9.56
C PRO A 41 -12.25 -6.77 -8.85
N ILE A 42 -11.23 -6.08 -9.37
CA ILE A 42 -10.89 -4.71 -8.97
C ILE A 42 -11.56 -3.75 -9.96
N SER A 43 -12.03 -2.59 -9.48
CA SER A 43 -12.67 -1.54 -10.30
C SER A 43 -11.68 -0.72 -11.15
N TYR A 44 -10.47 -1.22 -11.40
CA TYR A 44 -9.40 -0.54 -12.13
C TYR A 44 -8.80 -1.53 -13.13
N ASP A 45 -8.55 -1.07 -14.36
CA ASP A 45 -8.11 -1.97 -15.44
C ASP A 45 -6.61 -2.27 -15.37
N SER A 46 -5.85 -1.49 -14.59
CA SER A 46 -4.41 -1.69 -14.40
C SER A 46 -3.87 -1.08 -13.10
N VAL A 47 -2.67 -1.53 -12.73
CA VAL A 47 -1.88 -0.93 -11.64
C VAL A 47 -1.65 0.57 -11.88
N ASP A 48 -1.38 0.97 -13.12
CA ASP A 48 -1.14 2.38 -13.46
C ASP A 48 -2.39 3.25 -13.28
N GLU A 49 -3.57 2.72 -13.55
CA GLU A 49 -4.83 3.41 -13.25
C GLU A 49 -5.09 3.54 -11.75
N LEU A 50 -4.83 2.48 -10.98
CA LEU A 50 -4.97 2.52 -9.53
C LEU A 50 -3.99 3.54 -8.91
N LYS A 51 -2.74 3.59 -9.38
CA LYS A 51 -1.77 4.61 -8.97
C LYS A 51 -2.24 6.03 -9.26
N LYS A 52 -2.86 6.27 -10.42
CA LYS A 52 -3.45 7.58 -10.76
C LYS A 52 -4.64 7.92 -9.85
N ALA A 53 -5.36 6.92 -9.36
CA ALA A 53 -6.45 7.11 -8.42
C ALA A 53 -5.99 7.51 -7.01
N TYR A 54 -4.70 7.37 -6.68
CA TYR A 54 -4.11 7.81 -5.39
C TYR A 54 -3.89 9.34 -5.36
N SER A 55 -4.94 10.08 -5.70
CA SER A 55 -5.01 11.53 -5.67
C SER A 55 -6.30 11.93 -4.95
N PHE A 56 -6.15 12.41 -3.71
CA PHE A 56 -7.27 12.55 -2.78
C PHE A 56 -7.56 14.02 -2.45
N ASN A 57 -8.84 14.39 -2.48
CA ASN A 57 -9.29 15.74 -2.11
C ASN A 57 -9.67 15.85 -0.63
N ASN A 58 -9.90 14.73 0.05
CA ASN A 58 -10.26 14.66 1.46
C ASN A 58 -10.05 13.22 1.99
N LEU A 59 -10.27 13.05 3.29
CA LEU A 59 -10.15 11.76 3.97
C LEU A 59 -11.13 10.71 3.40
N GLN A 60 -12.36 11.11 3.05
CA GLN A 60 -13.36 10.16 2.56
C GLN A 60 -12.94 9.54 1.23
N GLY A 61 -12.44 10.34 0.28
CA GLY A 61 -11.96 9.81 -1.01
C GLY A 61 -10.76 8.89 -0.86
N PHE A 62 -9.91 9.12 0.15
CA PHE A 62 -8.87 8.15 0.53
C PHE A 62 -9.48 6.86 1.08
N LEU A 63 -10.41 6.97 2.03
CA LEU A 63 -11.05 5.82 2.67
C LEU A 63 -11.82 4.94 1.67
N ASP A 64 -12.43 5.52 0.65
CA ASP A 64 -13.16 4.78 -0.38
C ASP A 64 -12.23 3.79 -1.12
N ILE A 65 -11.02 4.22 -1.50
CA ILE A 65 -10.01 3.35 -2.14
C ILE A 65 -9.41 2.39 -1.13
N TYR A 66 -9.11 2.86 0.08
CA TYR A 66 -8.57 2.03 1.16
C TYR A 66 -9.45 0.81 1.46
N TYR A 67 -10.77 1.01 1.61
CA TYR A 67 -11.70 -0.09 1.87
C TYR A 67 -11.92 -0.98 0.66
N ALA A 68 -11.87 -0.44 -0.56
CA ALA A 68 -11.88 -1.26 -1.77
C ALA A 68 -10.66 -2.19 -1.81
N GLY A 69 -9.47 -1.70 -1.47
CA GLY A 69 -8.26 -2.51 -1.32
C GLY A 69 -8.40 -3.58 -0.23
N ALA A 70 -8.84 -3.20 0.97
CA ALA A 70 -9.02 -4.15 2.07
C ALA A 70 -9.99 -5.29 1.73
N SER A 71 -10.96 -5.06 0.83
CA SER A 71 -11.94 -6.07 0.43
C SER A 71 -11.34 -7.30 -0.28
N VAL A 72 -10.11 -7.21 -0.79
CA VAL A 72 -9.44 -8.33 -1.45
C VAL A 72 -8.70 -9.27 -0.48
N LEU A 73 -8.55 -8.88 0.79
CA LEU A 73 -7.87 -9.65 1.84
C LEU A 73 -8.85 -10.63 2.50
N LEU A 74 -8.86 -11.90 2.05
CA LEU A 74 -9.87 -12.89 2.46
C LEU A 74 -9.27 -14.06 3.23
N HIS A 75 -8.00 -14.36 3.02
CA HIS A 75 -7.32 -15.53 3.53
C HIS A 75 -6.09 -15.14 4.35
N VAL A 76 -5.68 -16.03 5.26
CA VAL A 76 -4.52 -15.81 6.14
C VAL A 76 -3.26 -15.45 5.36
N GLN A 77 -3.06 -16.06 4.19
CA GLN A 77 -1.92 -15.76 3.32
C GLN A 77 -1.92 -14.31 2.83
N ASP A 78 -3.08 -13.70 2.59
CA ASP A 78 -3.18 -12.31 2.11
C ASP A 78 -2.68 -11.33 3.16
N PHE A 79 -3.08 -11.53 4.41
CA PHE A 79 -2.60 -10.74 5.54
C PHE A 79 -1.12 -10.98 5.83
N TYR A 80 -0.64 -12.21 5.66
CA TYR A 80 0.79 -12.52 5.77
C TYR A 80 1.60 -11.77 4.73
N ASP A 81 1.23 -11.86 3.46
CA ASP A 81 1.96 -11.22 2.35
C ASP A 81 1.99 -9.69 2.51
N LEU A 82 0.85 -9.09 2.87
CA LEU A 82 0.74 -7.65 3.13
C LEU A 82 1.67 -7.20 4.26
N THR A 83 1.60 -7.89 5.40
CA THR A 83 2.41 -7.53 6.57
C THR A 83 3.91 -7.75 6.28
N TRP A 84 4.24 -8.85 5.61
CA TRP A 84 5.62 -9.19 5.28
C TRP A 84 6.24 -8.18 4.30
N ALA A 85 5.46 -7.72 3.32
CA ALA A 85 5.90 -6.69 2.38
C ALA A 85 6.27 -5.38 3.10
N TYR A 86 5.52 -4.98 4.12
CA TYR A 86 5.86 -3.81 4.93
C TYR A 86 7.15 -4.01 5.75
N LEU A 87 7.31 -5.17 6.39
CA LEU A 87 8.47 -5.45 7.25
C LEU A 87 9.80 -5.57 6.49
N MET A 88 9.76 -5.86 5.19
CA MET A 88 10.94 -6.01 4.33
C MET A 88 11.38 -4.71 3.65
N LYS A 89 10.66 -3.60 3.87
CA LYS A 89 10.95 -2.27 3.31
C LYS A 89 11.98 -1.53 4.17
#